data_AF-A0A0Q1HGB4-F1
#
_entry.id   AF-A0A0Q1HGB4-F1
#
_cell.length_a   1.000
_cell.length_b   1.000
_cell.length_c   1.000
_cell.angle_alpha   90.00
_cell.angle_beta   90.00
_cell.angle_gamma   90.00
#
_symmetry.space_group_name_H-M   'P 1'
#
loop_
_entity.id
_entity.type
_entity.pdbx_description
1 polymer ?
#
loop_
_entity_poly.entity_id
_entity_poly.type
_entity_poly.pdbx_seq_one_letter_code
_entity_poly.pdbx_strand_id
1 'polypeptide(L)'
;MNYSFVFFLGFATICFAQKADYSSLLKEMDSLNQIELNTGVDMLSTERNHFINLHEFMNEIYTDLIVQDDAQTLVADQLEWNKWYDFETNRIWNPINNSQFNEDTEPGRDRRMIAYSEQADLLRKRILELIEKF
;
A
#
# COMPACT_ATOMS: atom_id res chain seq x y z
N MET A 1 39.74 9.81 -35.62
CA MET A 1 38.48 9.06 -35.80
C MET A 1 38.64 7.72 -35.12
N ASN A 2 37.87 7.47 -34.06
CA ASN A 2 37.27 6.17 -33.74
C ASN A 2 36.39 6.38 -32.51
N TYR A 3 35.08 6.41 -32.77
CA TYR A 3 34.04 6.32 -31.76
C TYR A 3 33.90 4.83 -31.40
N SER A 4 34.01 4.49 -30.13
CA SER A 4 33.46 3.23 -29.61
C SER A 4 32.44 3.55 -28.53
N PHE A 5 31.21 3.67 -29.05
CA PHE A 5 29.95 3.41 -28.39
C PHE A 5 29.99 2.01 -27.74
N VAL A 6 29.72 1.89 -26.45
CA VAL A 6 28.81 0.88 -25.82
C VAL A 6 28.68 1.28 -24.34
N PHE A 7 27.57 1.90 -23.95
CA PHE A 7 27.07 1.85 -22.57
C PHE A 7 25.55 2.09 -22.61
N PHE A 8 24.79 1.01 -22.83
CA PHE A 8 23.34 1.00 -22.65
C PHE A 8 22.93 -0.43 -22.26
N LEU A 9 23.25 -0.83 -21.03
CA LEU A 9 22.75 -2.07 -20.41
C LEU A 9 22.50 -1.91 -18.90
N GLY A 10 22.63 -0.69 -18.34
CA GLY A 10 22.57 -0.47 -16.89
C GLY A 10 21.18 -0.15 -16.32
N PHE A 11 20.23 0.35 -17.13
CA PHE A 11 18.96 0.85 -16.60
C PHE A 11 17.90 -0.24 -16.40
N ALA A 12 17.77 -1.18 -17.35
CA ALA A 12 16.75 -2.23 -17.25
C ALA A 12 16.99 -3.15 -16.03
N THR A 13 18.24 -3.50 -15.74
CA THR A 13 18.56 -4.41 -14.61
C THR A 13 18.23 -3.79 -13.25
N ILE A 14 18.27 -2.46 -13.11
CA ILE A 14 17.99 -1.77 -11.85
C ILE A 14 16.47 -1.76 -11.57
N CYS A 15 15.64 -1.45 -12.57
CA CYS A 15 14.19 -1.44 -12.40
C CYS A 15 13.62 -2.85 -12.09
N PHE A 16 14.13 -3.89 -12.77
CA PHE A 16 13.73 -5.27 -12.47
C PHE A 16 14.14 -5.72 -11.06
N ALA A 17 15.29 -5.27 -10.55
CA ALA A 17 15.70 -5.57 -9.18
C ALA A 17 14.80 -4.88 -8.16
N GLN A 18 14.50 -3.59 -8.37
CA GLN A 18 13.64 -2.80 -7.48
C GLN A 18 12.20 -3.34 -7.42
N LYS A 19 11.64 -3.76 -8.56
CA LYS A 19 10.34 -4.44 -8.62
C LYS A 19 10.30 -5.72 -7.78
N ALA A 20 11.36 -6.54 -7.88
CA ALA A 20 11.47 -7.80 -7.15
C ALA A 20 11.60 -7.58 -5.64
N ASP A 21 12.31 -6.53 -5.23
CA ASP A 21 12.50 -6.16 -3.83
C ASP A 21 11.18 -5.71 -3.20
N TYR A 22 10.45 -4.78 -3.82
CA TYR A 22 9.15 -4.33 -3.30
C TYR A 22 8.10 -5.44 -3.26
N SER A 23 8.06 -6.30 -4.29
CA SER A 23 7.15 -7.45 -4.30
C SER A 23 7.44 -8.43 -3.16
N SER A 24 8.71 -8.57 -2.77
CA SER A 24 9.11 -9.44 -1.67
C SER A 24 8.77 -8.82 -0.31
N LEU A 25 9.04 -7.53 -0.13
CA LEU A 25 8.71 -6.79 1.08
C LEU A 25 7.19 -6.77 1.35
N LEU A 26 6.36 -6.56 0.31
CA LEU A 26 4.90 -6.63 0.46
C LEU A 26 4.44 -7.99 0.99
N LYS A 27 4.99 -9.09 0.45
CA LYS A 27 4.65 -10.45 0.91
C LYS A 27 5.10 -10.71 2.34
N GLU A 28 6.24 -10.16 2.74
CA GLU A 28 6.72 -10.25 4.11
C GLU A 28 5.78 -9.51 5.08
N MET A 29 5.38 -8.29 4.74
CA MET A 29 4.41 -7.51 5.51
C MET A 29 3.07 -8.24 5.66
N ASP A 30 2.54 -8.80 4.55
CA ASP A 30 1.32 -9.62 4.56
C ASP A 30 1.48 -10.84 5.50
N SER A 31 2.61 -11.54 5.39
CA SER A 31 2.89 -12.74 6.19
C SER A 31 3.03 -12.44 7.68
N LEU A 32 3.70 -11.34 8.05
CA LEU A 32 3.86 -10.93 9.44
C LEU A 32 2.52 -10.57 10.07
N ASN A 33 1.69 -9.80 9.36
CA ASN A 33 0.33 -9.48 9.81
C ASN A 33 -0.47 -10.76 10.10
N GLN A 34 -0.43 -11.74 9.19
CA GLN A 34 -1.14 -13.02 9.40
C GLN A 34 -0.59 -13.81 10.59
N ILE A 35 0.72 -13.80 10.83
CA ILE A 35 1.31 -14.44 12.01
C ILE A 35 0.80 -13.77 13.29
N GLU A 36 0.76 -12.44 13.34
CA GLU A 36 0.26 -11.69 14.49
C GLU A 36 -1.23 -11.94 14.74
N LEU A 37 -2.07 -11.90 13.71
CA LEU A 37 -3.50 -12.21 13.81
C LEU A 37 -3.77 -13.62 14.35
N ASN A 38 -2.95 -14.60 13.96
CA ASN A 38 -3.07 -15.98 14.44
C ASN A 38 -2.81 -16.13 15.95
N THR A 39 -2.23 -15.12 16.61
CA THR A 39 -2.11 -15.11 18.08
C THR A 39 -3.45 -14.81 18.78
N GLY A 40 -4.38 -14.15 18.08
CA GLY A 40 -5.65 -13.67 18.64
C GLY A 40 -5.50 -12.50 19.63
N VAL A 41 -4.29 -11.98 19.85
CA VAL A 41 -4.00 -10.90 20.79
C VAL A 41 -4.00 -9.57 20.04
N ASP A 42 -4.66 -8.54 20.60
CA ASP A 42 -4.66 -7.16 20.10
C ASP A 42 -4.94 -7.01 18.59
N MET A 43 -5.79 -7.89 18.03
CA MET A 43 -6.05 -7.99 16.58
C MET A 43 -6.45 -6.67 15.92
N LEU A 44 -7.19 -5.80 16.61
CA LEU A 44 -7.52 -4.45 16.13
C LEU A 44 -6.27 -3.58 15.91
N SER A 45 -5.33 -3.62 16.85
CA SER A 45 -4.07 -2.86 16.74
C SER A 45 -3.19 -3.46 15.64
N THR A 46 -3.16 -4.79 15.51
CA THR A 46 -2.45 -5.48 14.42
C THR A 46 -2.96 -5.02 13.05
N GLU A 47 -4.27 -5.07 12.80
CA GLU A 47 -4.84 -4.59 11.52
C GLU A 47 -4.59 -3.10 11.28
N ARG A 48 -4.73 -2.27 12.33
CA ARG A 48 -4.44 -0.83 12.23
C ARG A 48 -2.98 -0.58 11.84
N ASN A 49 -2.05 -1.28 12.46
CA ASN A 49 -0.62 -1.12 12.18
C ASN A 49 -0.27 -1.60 10.78
N HIS A 50 -0.84 -2.73 10.35
CA HIS A 50 -0.65 -3.23 8.99
C HIS A 50 -1.14 -2.23 7.94
N PHE A 51 -2.33 -1.64 8.15
CA PHE A 51 -2.85 -0.54 7.33
C PHE A 51 -1.87 0.65 7.26
N ILE A 52 -1.36 1.13 8.39
CA ILE A 52 -0.41 2.25 8.44
C ILE A 52 0.86 1.91 7.66
N ASN A 53 1.43 0.73 7.91
CA ASN A 53 2.66 0.30 7.26
C ASN A 53 2.49 0.19 5.73
N LEU A 54 1.36 -0.34 5.25
CA LEU A 54 1.06 -0.38 3.82
C LEU A 54 0.93 1.02 3.21
N HIS A 55 0.34 1.96 3.94
CA HIS A 55 0.21 3.34 3.46
C HIS A 55 1.57 4.04 3.36
N GLU A 56 2.44 3.86 4.36
CA GLU A 56 3.82 4.36 4.32
C GLU A 56 4.59 3.72 3.16
N PHE A 57 4.47 2.40 2.99
CA PHE A 57 5.13 1.67 1.92
C PHE A 57 4.67 2.11 0.52
N MET A 58 3.38 2.35 0.33
CA MET A 58 2.85 2.91 -0.91
C MET A 58 3.49 4.27 -1.25
N ASN A 59 3.66 5.14 -0.25
CA ASN A 59 4.26 6.46 -0.44
C ASN A 59 5.75 6.37 -0.78
N GLU A 60 6.48 5.41 -0.20
CA GLU A 60 7.87 5.14 -0.54
C GLU A 60 8.01 4.72 -2.01
N ILE A 61 7.23 3.72 -2.45
CA ILE A 61 7.21 3.26 -3.84
C ILE A 61 6.87 4.39 -4.80
N TYR A 62 5.85 5.20 -4.47
CA TYR A 62 5.46 6.35 -5.28
C TYR A 62 6.58 7.40 -5.39
N THR A 63 7.30 7.65 -4.30
CA THR A 63 8.44 8.58 -4.26
C THR A 63 9.59 8.09 -5.13
N ASP A 64 9.81 6.79 -5.19
CA ASP A 64 10.86 6.22 -6.03
C ASP A 64 10.46 6.23 -7.52
N LEU A 65 9.19 5.99 -7.84
CA LEU A 65 8.66 6.06 -9.21
C LEU A 65 8.69 7.48 -9.78
N ILE A 66 8.37 8.51 -8.99
CA ILE A 66 8.32 9.90 -9.49
C ILE A 66 9.70 10.42 -9.93
N VAL A 67 10.77 9.81 -9.42
CA VAL A 67 12.15 10.11 -9.81
C VAL A 67 12.53 9.42 -11.12
N GLN A 68 11.86 8.33 -11.50
CA GLN A 68 12.21 7.47 -12.63
C GLN A 68 11.35 7.70 -13.88
N ASP A 69 10.05 7.98 -13.71
CA ASP A 69 9.08 8.07 -14.81
C ASP A 69 8.73 9.53 -15.18
N ASP A 70 7.88 9.72 -16.19
CA ASP A 70 7.22 11.01 -16.45
C ASP A 70 6.32 11.40 -15.27
N ALA A 71 6.90 12.20 -14.37
CA ALA A 71 6.29 12.66 -13.14
C ALA A 71 4.88 13.26 -13.35
N GLN A 72 4.59 13.86 -14.51
CA GLN A 72 3.29 14.48 -14.75
C GLN A 72 2.16 13.45 -14.84
N THR A 73 2.39 12.35 -15.56
CA THR A 73 1.39 11.30 -15.74
C THR A 73 1.15 10.54 -14.43
N LEU A 74 2.23 10.21 -13.71
CA LEU A 74 2.15 9.52 -12.43
C LEU A 74 1.43 10.35 -11.36
N VAL A 75 1.70 11.66 -11.29
CA VAL A 75 1.02 12.58 -10.36
C VAL A 75 -0.48 12.66 -10.66
N ALA A 76 -0.85 12.76 -11.93
CA ALA A 76 -2.26 12.82 -12.32
C ALA A 76 -3.02 11.54 -11.92
N ASP A 77 -2.44 10.37 -12.20
CA ASP A 77 -2.98 9.06 -11.82
C ASP A 77 -3.13 8.94 -10.28
N GLN A 78 -2.11 9.34 -9.52
CA GLN A 78 -2.18 9.30 -8.06
C GLN A 78 -3.22 10.27 -7.47
N LEU A 79 -3.40 11.45 -8.08
CA LEU A 79 -4.44 12.40 -7.67
C LEU A 79 -5.86 11.86 -7.91
N GLU A 80 -6.07 11.14 -9.01
CA GLU A 80 -7.34 10.47 -9.28
C GLU A 80 -7.59 9.34 -8.29
N TRP A 81 -6.57 8.50 -8.04
CA TRP A 81 -6.65 7.44 -7.06
C TRP A 81 -6.94 7.97 -5.66
N ASN A 82 -6.30 9.05 -5.22
CA ASN A 82 -6.55 9.65 -3.90
C ASN A 82 -8.02 10.09 -3.73
N LYS A 83 -8.63 10.69 -4.77
CA LYS A 83 -10.05 11.09 -4.73
C LYS A 83 -10.98 9.88 -4.60
N TRP A 84 -10.68 8.81 -5.34
CA TRP A 84 -11.43 7.57 -5.24
C TRP A 84 -11.23 6.91 -3.87
N TYR A 85 -10.00 6.89 -3.36
CA TYR A 85 -9.65 6.31 -2.06
C TYR A 85 -10.33 7.05 -0.91
N ASP A 86 -10.44 8.38 -0.97
CA ASP A 86 -11.18 9.18 0.01
C ASP A 86 -12.68 8.81 0.01
N PHE A 87 -13.27 8.62 -1.18
CA PHE A 87 -14.65 8.17 -1.30
C PHE A 87 -14.86 6.77 -0.70
N GLU A 88 -13.99 5.82 -1.02
CA GLU A 88 -14.05 4.46 -0.48
C GLU A 88 -13.81 4.40 1.02
N THR A 89 -12.85 5.19 1.53
CA THR A 89 -12.59 5.34 2.97
C THR A 89 -13.84 5.83 3.68
N ASN A 90 -14.53 6.84 3.14
CA ASN A 90 -15.80 7.28 3.71
C ASN A 90 -16.87 6.19 3.66
N ARG A 91 -16.96 5.41 2.57
CA ARG A 91 -17.89 4.28 2.45
C ARG A 91 -17.64 3.21 3.53
N ILE A 92 -16.38 2.88 3.80
CA ILE A 92 -15.96 1.90 4.80
C ILE A 92 -16.27 2.39 6.23
N TRP A 93 -15.92 3.64 6.53
CA TRP A 93 -16.01 4.17 7.90
C TRP A 93 -17.39 4.70 8.28
N ASN A 94 -18.21 5.16 7.33
CA ASN A 94 -19.52 5.75 7.63
C ASN A 94 -20.44 4.84 8.46
N PRO A 95 -20.61 3.53 8.15
CA PRO A 95 -21.43 2.65 8.96
C PRO A 95 -20.92 2.48 10.39
N ILE A 96 -19.60 2.60 10.61
CA ILE A 96 -18.96 2.46 11.92
C ILE A 96 -19.14 3.74 12.73
N ASN A 97 -18.85 4.88 12.12
CA ASN A 97 -18.94 6.20 12.74
C ASN A 97 -20.38 6.57 13.11
N ASN A 98 -21.37 6.07 12.36
CA ASN A 98 -22.79 6.27 12.65
C ASN A 98 -23.39 5.13 13.51
N SER A 99 -22.56 4.20 14.01
CA SER A 99 -23.03 3.14 14.88
C SER A 99 -22.99 3.54 16.36
N GLN A 100 -23.84 2.90 17.16
CA GLN A 100 -23.84 3.02 18.61
C GLN A 100 -22.70 2.24 19.30
N PHE A 101 -21.89 1.48 18.54
CA PHE A 101 -20.82 0.65 19.07
C PHE A 101 -19.49 1.40 18.98
N ASN A 102 -18.91 1.74 20.12
CA ASN A 102 -17.61 2.38 20.21
C ASN A 102 -16.48 1.34 20.33
N GLU A 103 -15.23 1.80 20.24
CA GLU A 103 -14.04 0.92 20.29
C GLU A 103 -13.79 0.23 21.63
N ASP A 104 -14.52 0.62 22.69
CA ASP A 104 -14.44 -0.03 24.00
C ASP A 104 -15.28 -1.32 24.06
N THR A 105 -16.16 -1.53 23.08
CA THR A 105 -17.03 -2.70 22.99
C THR A 105 -16.46 -3.72 22.01
N GLU A 106 -16.63 -5.02 22.29
CA GLU A 106 -16.24 -6.10 21.36
C GLU A 106 -16.81 -5.89 19.95
N PRO A 107 -18.12 -5.63 19.74
CA PRO A 107 -18.65 -5.37 18.41
C PRO A 107 -18.05 -4.14 17.72
N GLY A 108 -17.65 -3.12 18.49
CA GLY A 108 -17.00 -1.94 17.94
C GLY A 108 -15.55 -2.21 17.54
N ARG A 109 -14.80 -3.01 18.32
CA ARG A 109 -13.45 -3.45 17.96
C ARG A 109 -13.46 -4.29 16.69
N ASP A 110 -14.35 -5.27 16.60
CA ASP A 110 -14.45 -6.16 15.43
C ASP A 110 -14.78 -5.38 14.16
N ARG A 111 -15.73 -4.43 14.23
CA ARG A 111 -16.09 -3.57 13.09
C ARG A 111 -14.92 -2.72 12.62
N ARG A 112 -14.17 -2.13 13.55
CA ARG A 112 -13.00 -1.30 13.23
C ARG A 112 -11.86 -2.14 12.65
N MET A 113 -11.66 -3.35 13.18
CA MET A 113 -10.69 -4.31 12.65
C MET A 113 -11.01 -4.65 11.19
N ILE A 114 -12.27 -4.95 10.89
CA ILE A 114 -12.73 -5.20 9.51
C ILE A 114 -12.50 -3.97 8.62
N ALA A 115 -12.80 -2.75 9.09
CA ALA A 115 -12.56 -1.55 8.30
C ALA A 115 -11.08 -1.30 7.99
N TYR A 116 -10.17 -1.53 8.95
CA TYR A 116 -8.74 -1.44 8.67
C TYR A 116 -8.29 -2.49 7.66
N SER A 117 -8.79 -3.71 7.79
CA SER A 117 -8.52 -4.79 6.82
C SER A 117 -9.01 -4.43 5.41
N GLU A 118 -10.21 -3.88 5.28
CA GLU A 118 -10.75 -3.40 3.99
C GLU A 118 -9.89 -2.27 3.40
N GLN A 119 -9.42 -1.31 4.21
CA GLN A 119 -8.53 -0.25 3.73
C GLN A 119 -7.16 -0.78 3.33
N ALA A 120 -6.60 -1.72 4.11
CA ALA A 120 -5.36 -2.41 3.79
C ALA A 120 -5.45 -3.08 2.41
N ASP A 121 -6.57 -3.72 2.09
CA ASP A 121 -6.81 -4.31 0.76
C ASP A 121 -6.79 -3.28 -0.37
N LEU A 122 -7.34 -2.07 -0.17
CA LEU A 122 -7.30 -1.01 -1.17
C LEU A 122 -5.86 -0.53 -1.42
N LEU A 123 -5.11 -0.31 -0.33
CA LEU A 123 -3.70 0.11 -0.41
C LEU A 123 -2.85 -0.97 -1.06
N ARG A 124 -3.04 -2.23 -0.69
CA ARG A 124 -2.31 -3.36 -1.24
C ARG A 124 -2.51 -3.49 -2.76
N LYS A 125 -3.74 -3.28 -3.25
CA LYS A 125 -4.02 -3.25 -4.70
C LYS A 125 -3.25 -2.11 -5.38
N ARG A 126 -3.29 -0.91 -4.79
CA ARG A 126 -2.56 0.24 -5.33
C ARG A 126 -1.05 0.02 -5.34
N ILE A 127 -0.50 -0.55 -4.28
CA ILE A 127 0.92 -0.91 -4.19
C ILE A 127 1.31 -1.84 -5.35
N LEU A 128 0.52 -2.87 -5.63
CA LEU A 128 0.78 -3.77 -6.76
C LEU A 128 0.75 -3.03 -8.10
N GLU A 129 -0.23 -2.13 -8.32
CA GLU A 129 -0.30 -1.29 -9.52
C GLU A 129 0.94 -0.40 -9.69
N LEU A 130 1.45 0.16 -8.59
CA LEU A 130 2.66 0.99 -8.59
C LEU A 130 3.92 0.14 -8.86
N ILE A 131 4.06 -1.03 -8.23
CA ILE A 131 5.16 -1.97 -8.45
C ILE A 131 5.25 -2.40 -9.92
N GLU A 132 4.11 -2.58 -10.59
CA GLU A 132 4.07 -2.95 -12.02
C GLU A 132 4.58 -1.85 -12.97
N LYS A 133 4.81 -0.62 -12.48
CA LYS A 133 5.34 0.51 -13.27
C LYS A 133 6.88 0.57 -13.29
N PHE A 134 7.58 -0.24 -12.49
CA PHE A 134 9.04 -0.47 -12.61
C PHE A 134 9.34 -1.52 -13.68
#